data_AF-A0A9W8M8G0-F1
#
_entry.id   AF-A0A9W8M8G0-F1
#
_cell.length_a   1.000
_cell.length_b   1.000
_cell.length_c   1.000
_cell.angle_alpha   90.00
_cell.angle_beta   90.00
_cell.angle_gamma   90.00
#
_symmetry.space_group_name_H-M   'P 1'
#
loop_
_entity.id
_entity.type
_entity.pdbx_description
1 polymer ?
#
loop_
_entity_poly.entity_id
_entity_poly.type
_entity_poly.pdbx_seq_one_letter_code
_entity_poly.pdbx_strand_id
1 'polypeptide(L)'
;MEAWIKSQGLWHIVSGSQKRPELKPPSARNDNPPSDSTTTSDTAAAQTELCEAKTLELQDVWDAKSDKAAGWIWLMLDQDQKTLVDGCKDNVCAMWTTLESTYHQKKAGSRFNGYDNLFSIRKSDDKSLQSLINRADKSMKLCQSLRPKDFDLKALDKELTSMVLICALPDKYSHFVSSLLAHGQARQGHGSASVP
;
A
#
# COMPACT_ATOMS: atom_id res chain seq x y z
N MET A 1 -10.45 4.16 1.75
CA MET A 1 -9.88 4.50 0.43
C MET A 1 -9.63 3.25 -0.42
N GLU A 2 -8.78 2.30 0.00
CA GLU A 2 -8.44 1.08 -0.77
C GLU A 2 -9.66 0.29 -1.30
N ALA A 3 -10.63 -0.03 -0.44
CA ALA A 3 -11.82 -0.80 -0.82
C ALA A 3 -12.66 -0.11 -1.91
N TRP A 4 -12.66 1.22 -1.94
CA TRP A 4 -13.36 2.00 -2.95
C TRP A 4 -12.59 2.01 -4.27
N ILE A 5 -11.27 2.17 -4.24
CA ILE A 5 -10.43 2.09 -5.45
C ILE A 5 -10.53 0.69 -6.09
N LYS A 6 -10.65 -0.36 -5.27
CA LYS A 6 -10.92 -1.74 -5.73
C LYS A 6 -12.28 -1.87 -6.42
N SER A 7 -13.34 -1.25 -5.89
CA SER A 7 -14.67 -1.31 -6.53
C SER A 7 -14.72 -0.57 -7.87
N GLN A 8 -13.84 0.40 -8.09
CA GLN A 8 -13.69 1.10 -9.38
C GLN A 8 -12.79 0.36 -10.39
N GLY A 9 -12.20 -0.78 -10.03
CA GLY A 9 -11.26 -1.51 -10.89
C GLY A 9 -9.93 -0.80 -11.14
N LEU A 10 -9.63 0.27 -10.41
CA LEU A 10 -8.42 1.08 -10.58
C LEU A 10 -7.24 0.57 -9.74
N TRP A 11 -7.50 -0.38 -8.82
CA TRP A 11 -6.51 -0.84 -7.85
C TRP A 11 -5.23 -1.39 -8.48
N HIS A 12 -5.35 -2.14 -9.59
CA HIS A 12 -4.18 -2.73 -10.24
C HIS A 12 -3.16 -1.70 -10.72
N ILE A 13 -3.63 -0.49 -11.08
CA ILE A 13 -2.77 0.63 -11.46
C ILE A 13 -2.17 1.25 -10.20
N VAL A 14 -3.00 1.56 -9.19
CA VAL A 14 -2.57 2.20 -7.93
C VAL A 14 -1.57 1.34 -7.14
N SER A 15 -1.75 0.03 -7.13
CA SER A 15 -0.86 -0.93 -6.46
C SER A 15 0.44 -1.21 -7.24
N GLY A 16 0.59 -0.63 -8.44
CA GLY A 16 1.71 -0.88 -9.34
C GLY A 16 1.74 -2.29 -9.95
N SER A 17 0.65 -3.07 -9.81
CA SER A 17 0.55 -4.42 -10.37
C SER A 17 0.39 -4.41 -11.89
N GLN A 18 -0.26 -3.38 -12.44
CA GLN A 18 -0.35 -3.12 -13.87
C GLN A 18 0.59 -1.98 -14.24
N LYS A 19 1.68 -2.32 -14.94
CA LYS A 19 2.63 -1.33 -15.46
C LYS A 19 2.09 -0.66 -16.71
N ARG A 20 2.55 0.57 -16.95
CA ARG A 20 2.32 1.29 -18.21
C ARG A 20 2.87 0.45 -19.37
N PRO A 21 2.11 0.24 -20.46
CA PRO A 21 2.61 -0.44 -21.65
C PRO A 21 3.87 0.26 -22.17
N GLU A 22 4.92 -0.49 -22.52
CA GLU A 22 6.17 0.04 -23.05
C GLU A 22 6.30 -0.29 -24.54
N LEU A 23 6.72 0.69 -25.34
CA LEU A 23 7.18 0.48 -26.70
C LEU A 23 8.51 -0.27 -26.64
N LYS A 24 8.50 -1.58 -26.89
CA LYS A 24 9.74 -2.34 -27.03
C LYS A 24 10.22 -2.19 -28.48
N PRO A 25 11.36 -1.53 -28.75
CA PRO A 25 11.89 -1.49 -30.11
C PRO A 25 12.26 -2.91 -30.56
N PRO A 26 12.14 -3.22 -31.85
CA PRO A 26 12.43 -4.56 -32.36
C PRO A 26 13.89 -4.90 -32.05
N SER A 27 14.09 -5.94 -31.24
CA SER A 27 15.41 -6.59 -31.12
C SER A 27 15.84 -7.00 -32.53
N ALA A 28 16.93 -6.39 -33.01
CA ALA A 28 17.61 -6.81 -34.23
C ALA A 28 18.00 -8.29 -34.08
N ARG A 29 17.24 -9.16 -34.71
CA ARG A 29 17.56 -10.57 -34.86
C ARG A 29 18.61 -10.67 -35.97
N ASN A 30 19.87 -10.74 -35.57
CA ASN A 30 20.98 -11.08 -36.46
C ASN A 30 20.84 -12.55 -36.89
N ASP A 31 20.22 -12.81 -38.03
CA ASP A 31 20.38 -14.07 -38.77
C ASP A 31 20.50 -13.73 -40.27
N ASN A 32 21.63 -14.08 -40.87
CA ASN A 32 22.01 -13.84 -42.28
C ASN A 32 21.01 -14.44 -43.31
N PRO A 33 20.93 -13.89 -44.54
CA PRO A 33 19.88 -14.25 -45.51
C PRO A 33 20.25 -15.49 -46.35
N PRO A 34 19.25 -16.07 -47.03
CA PRO A 34 19.41 -16.28 -48.46
C PRO A 34 18.29 -15.61 -49.27
N SER A 35 18.72 -15.05 -50.39
CA SER A 35 17.97 -14.36 -51.43
C SER A 35 16.69 -15.08 -51.86
N ASP A 36 15.54 -14.39 -51.77
CA ASP A 36 14.66 -14.09 -52.91
C ASP A 36 13.40 -13.34 -52.46
N SER A 37 12.93 -12.44 -53.33
CA SER A 37 11.63 -11.75 -53.34
C SER A 37 11.44 -10.50 -52.45
N THR A 38 11.28 -9.36 -53.14
CA THR A 38 11.16 -7.97 -52.69
C THR A 38 9.80 -7.61 -52.05
N THR A 39 9.14 -8.52 -51.34
CA THR A 39 7.76 -8.28 -50.83
C THR A 39 7.64 -8.35 -49.29
N THR A 40 8.72 -8.66 -48.57
CA THR A 40 8.69 -8.84 -47.11
C THR A 40 8.97 -7.59 -46.28
N SER A 41 9.56 -6.54 -46.87
CA SER A 41 9.97 -5.33 -46.14
C SER A 41 8.80 -4.37 -45.84
N ASP A 42 7.88 -4.18 -46.79
CA ASP A 42 6.76 -3.24 -46.63
C ASP A 42 5.68 -3.79 -45.69
N THR A 43 5.52 -5.12 -45.64
CA THR A 43 4.58 -5.78 -44.74
C THR A 43 5.09 -5.77 -43.28
N ALA A 44 6.41 -5.88 -43.07
CA ALA A 44 7.02 -5.78 -41.75
C ALA A 44 7.00 -4.35 -41.18
N ALA A 45 7.21 -3.33 -42.04
CA ALA A 45 7.05 -1.93 -41.68
C ALA A 45 5.59 -1.60 -41.31
N ALA A 46 4.62 -2.02 -42.13
CA ALA A 46 3.20 -1.82 -41.86
C ALA A 46 2.71 -2.53 -40.57
N GLN A 47 3.24 -3.72 -40.27
CA GLN A 47 2.95 -4.41 -39.01
C GLN A 47 3.60 -3.72 -37.80
N THR A 48 4.76 -3.10 -37.98
CA THR A 48 5.45 -2.34 -36.94
C THR A 48 4.67 -1.07 -36.60
N GLU A 49 4.25 -0.29 -37.61
CA GLU A 49 3.43 0.91 -37.41
C GLU A 49 2.07 0.59 -36.76
N LEU A 50 1.42 -0.52 -37.15
CA LEU A 50 0.17 -0.96 -36.53
C LEU A 50 0.35 -1.39 -35.07
N CYS A 51 1.45 -2.08 -34.76
CA CYS A 51 1.79 -2.47 -33.39
C CYS A 51 2.11 -1.25 -32.51
N GLU A 52 2.83 -0.27 -33.05
CA GLU A 52 3.13 1.00 -32.35
C GLU A 52 1.86 1.81 -32.09
N ALA A 53 0.98 1.95 -33.08
CA ALA A 53 -0.31 2.62 -32.92
C ALA A 53 -1.18 1.95 -31.86
N LYS A 54 -1.29 0.62 -31.88
CA LYS A 54 -2.03 -0.14 -30.86
C LYS A 54 -1.40 -0.03 -29.47
N THR A 55 -0.07 0.07 -29.38
CA THR A 55 0.63 0.26 -28.11
C THR A 55 0.36 1.65 -27.54
N LEU A 56 0.34 2.67 -28.39
CA LEU A 56 0.04 4.05 -28.02
C LEU A 56 -1.40 4.20 -27.50
N GLU A 57 -2.40 3.63 -28.19
CA GLU A 57 -3.78 3.61 -27.69
C GLU A 57 -3.89 2.93 -26.32
N LEU A 58 -3.17 1.83 -26.12
CA LEU A 58 -3.15 1.13 -24.83
C LEU A 58 -2.52 1.99 -23.73
N GLN A 59 -1.53 2.80 -24.09
CA GLN A 59 -0.83 3.71 -23.20
C GLN A 59 -1.72 4.89 -22.80
N ASP A 60 -2.43 5.49 -23.75
CA ASP A 60 -3.41 6.57 -23.49
C ASP A 60 -4.55 6.09 -22.58
N VAL A 61 -5.07 4.88 -22.83
CA VAL A 61 -6.10 4.27 -21.97
C VAL A 61 -5.57 4.01 -20.56
N TRP A 62 -4.30 3.63 -20.43
CA TRP A 62 -3.67 3.43 -19.12
C TRP A 62 -3.45 4.76 -18.40
N ASP A 63 -2.91 5.78 -19.09
CA ASP A 63 -2.64 7.11 -18.55
C ASP A 63 -3.95 7.76 -18.07
N ALA A 64 -5.02 7.70 -18.87
CA ALA A 64 -6.34 8.21 -18.47
C ALA A 64 -6.90 7.54 -17.20
N LYS A 65 -6.64 6.23 -17.01
CA LYS A 65 -7.06 5.52 -15.79
C LYS A 65 -6.16 5.87 -14.60
N SER A 66 -4.86 6.06 -14.83
CA SER A 66 -3.91 6.51 -13.82
C SER A 66 -4.29 7.91 -13.30
N ASP A 67 -4.55 8.85 -14.20
CA ASP A 67 -4.95 10.22 -13.88
C ASP A 67 -6.28 10.25 -13.13
N LYS A 68 -7.26 9.46 -13.58
CA LYS A 68 -8.53 9.29 -12.88
C LYS A 68 -8.29 8.80 -11.45
N ALA A 69 -7.43 7.80 -11.26
CA ALA A 69 -7.13 7.27 -9.94
C ALA A 69 -6.41 8.30 -9.04
N ALA A 70 -5.44 9.04 -9.58
CA ALA A 70 -4.75 10.13 -8.88
C ALA A 70 -5.74 11.22 -8.44
N GLY A 71 -6.65 11.63 -9.34
CA GLY A 71 -7.71 12.58 -9.04
C GLY A 71 -8.62 12.12 -7.90
N TRP A 72 -9.02 10.84 -7.90
CA TRP A 72 -9.82 10.27 -6.81
C TRP A 72 -9.09 10.24 -5.49
N ILE A 73 -7.82 9.81 -5.48
CA ILE A 73 -7.00 9.83 -4.26
C ILE A 73 -6.93 11.27 -3.74
N TRP A 74 -6.58 12.23 -4.59
CA TRP A 74 -6.50 13.64 -4.22
C TRP A 74 -7.80 14.21 -3.63
N LEU A 75 -8.94 13.87 -4.22
CA LEU A 75 -10.26 14.31 -3.75
C LEU A 75 -10.64 13.72 -2.38
N MET A 76 -10.17 12.50 -2.09
CA MET A 76 -10.45 11.83 -0.82
C MET A 76 -9.52 12.24 0.32
N LEU A 77 -8.46 12.99 0.04
CA LEU A 77 -7.50 13.45 1.04
C LEU A 77 -7.95 14.79 1.66
N ASP A 78 -7.73 14.93 2.96
CA ASP A 78 -7.87 16.22 3.64
C ASP A 78 -6.71 17.15 3.28
N GLN A 79 -6.88 18.45 3.54
CA GLN A 79 -5.89 19.46 3.14
C GLN A 79 -4.49 19.20 3.70
N ASP A 80 -4.40 18.75 4.96
CA ASP A 80 -3.13 18.39 5.61
C ASP A 80 -2.48 17.13 5.02
N GLN A 81 -3.28 16.25 4.40
CA GLN A 81 -2.77 15.04 3.76
C GLN A 81 -2.36 15.31 2.31
N LYS A 82 -2.97 16.30 1.65
CA LYS A 82 -2.56 16.73 0.31
C LYS A 82 -1.14 17.26 0.27
N THR A 83 -0.70 17.97 1.30
CA THR A 83 0.70 18.46 1.38
C THR A 83 1.74 17.34 1.37
N LEU A 84 1.36 16.12 1.77
CA LEU A 84 2.23 14.95 1.76
C LEU A 84 2.47 14.41 0.34
N VAL A 85 1.48 14.52 -0.53
CA VAL A 85 1.48 13.92 -1.88
C VAL A 85 1.61 14.95 -3.00
N ASP A 86 1.71 16.24 -2.66
CA ASP A 86 1.78 17.34 -3.62
C ASP A 86 2.96 17.18 -4.59
N GLY A 87 4.14 16.78 -4.08
CA GLY A 87 5.33 16.53 -4.89
C GLY A 87 5.30 15.28 -5.76
N CYS A 88 4.26 14.43 -5.65
CA CYS A 88 4.12 13.20 -6.43
C CYS A 88 2.74 13.03 -7.07
N LYS A 89 2.00 14.13 -7.24
CA LYS A 89 0.62 14.15 -7.75
C LYS A 89 0.44 13.49 -9.13
N ASP A 90 1.46 13.56 -9.97
CA ASP A 90 1.43 13.03 -11.34
C ASP A 90 1.70 11.51 -11.40
N ASN A 91 2.03 10.88 -10.28
CA ASN A 91 2.28 9.44 -10.20
C ASN A 91 1.43 8.80 -9.11
N VAL A 92 0.34 8.16 -9.52
CA VAL A 92 -0.61 7.54 -8.60
C VAL A 92 0.01 6.46 -7.71
N CYS A 93 0.98 5.69 -8.23
CA CYS A 93 1.70 4.68 -7.44
C CYS A 93 2.56 5.35 -6.36
N ALA A 94 3.22 6.45 -6.68
CA ALA A 94 4.03 7.20 -5.73
C ALA A 94 3.16 7.88 -4.66
N MET A 95 2.01 8.44 -5.05
CA MET A 95 1.01 8.97 -4.10
C MET A 95 0.58 7.88 -3.12
N TRP A 96 0.17 6.72 -3.63
CA TRP A 96 -0.27 5.61 -2.79
C TRP A 96 0.85 5.09 -1.89
N THR A 97 2.07 4.94 -2.41
CA THR A 97 3.23 4.48 -1.64
C THR A 97 3.56 5.46 -0.51
N THR A 98 3.47 6.77 -0.76
CA THR A 98 3.72 7.80 0.25
C THR A 98 2.65 7.79 1.34
N LEU A 99 1.38 7.65 0.96
CA LEU A 99 0.26 7.50 1.89
C LEU A 99 0.39 6.22 2.71
N GLU A 100 0.67 5.09 2.07
CA GLU A 100 0.86 3.81 2.73
C GLU A 100 2.04 3.86 3.70
N SER A 101 3.17 4.42 3.31
CA SER A 101 4.33 4.58 4.19
C SER A 101 4.01 5.45 5.41
N THR A 102 3.21 6.50 5.23
CA THR A 102 2.88 7.46 6.29
C THR A 102 1.83 6.92 7.25
N TYR A 103 0.77 6.28 6.73
CA TYR A 103 -0.38 5.83 7.52
C TYR A 103 -0.30 4.35 7.93
N HIS A 104 0.35 3.50 7.15
CA HIS A 104 0.63 2.10 7.49
C HIS A 104 2.11 1.94 7.88
N GLN A 105 2.55 2.70 8.89
CA GLN A 105 3.87 2.52 9.46
C GLN A 105 4.00 1.12 10.06
N LYS A 106 4.66 0.21 9.34
CA LYS A 106 5.09 -1.11 9.81
C LYS A 106 6.29 -0.97 10.77
N LYS A 107 6.22 -0.03 11.71
CA LYS A 107 7.21 0.18 12.76
C LYS A 107 6.90 -0.72 13.95
N ALA A 108 7.93 -1.03 14.74
CA ALA A 108 7.79 -1.89 15.92
C ALA A 108 6.73 -1.37 16.90
N GLY A 109 6.66 -0.04 17.13
CA GLY A 109 5.67 0.57 18.04
C GLY A 109 4.22 0.29 17.64
N SER A 110 3.87 0.41 16.36
CA SER A 110 2.51 0.10 15.87
C SER A 110 2.18 -1.38 16.01
N ARG A 111 3.17 -2.28 15.86
CA ARG A 111 2.99 -3.72 16.12
C ARG A 111 2.79 -4.04 17.60
N PHE A 112 3.57 -3.43 18.49
CA PHE A 112 3.38 -3.56 19.94
C PHE A 112 1.97 -3.14 20.36
N ASN A 113 1.46 -2.04 19.82
CA ASN A 113 0.06 -1.63 20.04
C ASN A 113 -0.94 -2.64 19.49
N GLY A 114 -0.67 -3.26 18.34
CA GLY A 114 -1.49 -4.32 17.79
C GLY A 114 -1.58 -5.52 18.75
N TYR A 115 -0.43 -5.96 19.28
CA TYR A 115 -0.37 -7.04 20.25
C TYR A 115 -1.05 -6.69 21.58
N ASP A 116 -0.83 -5.47 22.09
CA ASP A 116 -1.46 -5.00 23.32
C ASP A 116 -2.99 -4.97 23.19
N ASN A 117 -3.50 -4.46 22.06
CA ASN A 117 -4.94 -4.50 21.74
C ASN A 117 -5.47 -5.93 21.62
N LEU A 118 -4.72 -6.84 20.99
CA LEU A 118 -5.10 -8.26 20.86
C LEU A 118 -5.21 -8.94 22.22
N PHE A 119 -4.20 -8.78 23.09
CA PHE A 119 -4.19 -9.39 24.42
C PHE A 119 -5.14 -8.71 25.40
N SER A 120 -5.50 -7.45 25.17
CA SER A 120 -6.49 -6.70 25.96
C SER A 120 -7.94 -7.11 25.64
N ILE A 121 -8.19 -7.94 24.63
CA ILE A 121 -9.53 -8.44 24.35
C ILE A 121 -10.01 -9.28 25.55
N ARG A 122 -11.11 -8.83 26.15
CA ARG A 122 -11.84 -9.54 27.21
C ARG A 122 -13.31 -9.71 26.81
N LYS A 123 -13.92 -10.82 27.23
CA LYS A 123 -15.36 -11.01 27.09
C LYS A 123 -16.08 -10.03 28.04
N SER A 124 -17.08 -9.33 27.52
CA SER A 124 -18.03 -8.56 28.32
C SER A 124 -19.29 -9.40 28.56
N ASP A 125 -20.01 -9.16 29.66
CA ASP A 125 -21.17 -9.95 30.07
C ASP A 125 -22.33 -9.85 29.07
N ASP A 126 -22.48 -8.69 28.44
CA ASP A 126 -23.47 -8.33 27.42
C ASP A 126 -23.20 -8.90 26.02
N LYS A 127 -22.00 -9.45 25.76
CA LYS A 127 -21.55 -9.83 24.41
C LYS A 127 -21.60 -11.33 24.15
N SER A 128 -22.09 -11.69 22.97
CA SER A 128 -22.07 -13.07 22.48
C SER A 128 -20.64 -13.57 22.23
N LEU A 129 -20.45 -14.89 22.32
CA LEU A 129 -19.17 -15.53 22.03
C LEU A 129 -18.74 -15.29 20.58
N GLN A 130 -19.69 -15.27 19.64
CA GLN A 130 -19.41 -15.00 18.23
C GLN A 130 -18.83 -13.58 18.01
N SER A 131 -19.34 -12.58 18.74
CA SER A 131 -18.81 -11.22 18.69
C SER A 131 -17.37 -11.14 19.20
N LEU A 132 -17.05 -11.91 20.25
CA LEU A 132 -15.70 -12.02 20.79
C LEU A 132 -14.73 -12.64 19.77
N ILE A 133 -15.11 -13.76 19.16
CA ILE A 133 -14.32 -14.46 18.12
C ILE A 133 -14.04 -13.50 16.96
N ASN A 134 -15.08 -12.84 16.44
CA ASN A 134 -14.94 -11.90 15.32
C ASN A 134 -13.99 -10.74 15.66
N ARG A 135 -13.96 -10.26 16.92
CA ARG A 135 -13.04 -9.20 17.36
C ARG A 135 -11.61 -9.70 17.48
N ALA A 136 -11.40 -10.92 17.99
CA ALA A 136 -10.08 -11.55 18.04
C ALA A 136 -9.52 -11.75 16.62
N ASP A 137 -10.33 -12.25 15.69
CA ASP A 137 -9.94 -12.44 14.29
C ASP A 137 -9.57 -11.12 13.60
N LYS A 138 -10.37 -10.07 13.82
CA LYS A 138 -10.07 -8.73 13.30
C LYS A 138 -8.75 -8.19 13.84
N SER A 139 -8.52 -8.34 15.15
CA SER A 139 -7.28 -7.88 15.78
C SER A 139 -6.05 -8.66 15.31
N MET A 140 -6.19 -9.98 15.13
CA MET A 140 -5.11 -10.80 14.55
C MET A 140 -4.79 -10.41 13.10
N LYS A 141 -5.81 -10.17 12.27
CA LYS A 141 -5.61 -9.69 10.89
C LYS A 141 -4.90 -8.33 10.86
N LEU A 142 -5.19 -7.43 11.79
CA LEU A 142 -4.46 -6.18 11.94
C LEU A 142 -2.99 -6.40 12.34
N CYS A 143 -2.73 -7.30 13.29
CA CYS A 143 -1.35 -7.65 13.66
C CYS A 143 -0.57 -8.21 12.45
N GLN A 144 -1.22 -9.02 11.61
CA GLN A 144 -0.63 -9.57 10.40
C GLN A 144 -0.36 -8.49 9.33
N SER A 145 -1.25 -7.51 9.15
CA SER A 145 -1.06 -6.45 8.15
C SER A 145 0.11 -5.51 8.49
N LEU A 146 0.41 -5.36 9.78
CA LEU A 146 1.53 -4.56 10.28
C LEU A 146 2.89 -5.25 10.14
N ARG A 147 2.94 -6.53 9.73
CA ARG A 147 4.20 -7.25 9.52
C ARG A 147 4.88 -6.78 8.23
N PRO A 148 6.21 -6.54 8.28
CA PRO A 148 7.00 -6.32 7.08
C PRO A 148 7.11 -7.60 6.25
N LYS A 149 7.52 -7.49 4.98
CA LYS A 149 7.49 -8.62 4.03
C LYS A 149 8.49 -9.73 4.37
N ASP A 150 9.53 -9.41 5.13
CA ASP A 150 10.62 -10.26 5.61
C ASP A 150 10.40 -10.76 7.05
N PHE A 151 9.19 -10.61 7.60
CA PHE A 151 8.89 -11.02 8.97
C PHE A 151 8.87 -12.54 9.12
N ASP A 152 9.84 -13.08 9.85
CA ASP A 152 9.96 -14.50 10.14
C ASP A 152 9.50 -14.86 11.57
N LEU A 153 9.44 -16.16 11.87
CA LEU A 153 9.09 -16.65 13.20
C LEU A 153 10.11 -16.21 14.26
N LYS A 154 11.39 -16.08 13.91
CA LYS A 154 12.43 -15.62 14.85
C LYS A 154 12.23 -14.16 15.25
N ALA A 155 11.80 -13.31 14.32
CA ALA A 155 11.43 -11.93 14.58
C ALA A 155 10.22 -11.86 15.51
N LEU A 156 9.23 -12.75 15.31
CA LEU A 156 8.08 -12.87 16.22
C LEU A 156 8.51 -13.24 17.64
N ASP A 157 9.39 -14.24 17.79
CA ASP A 157 9.88 -14.66 19.11
C ASP A 157 10.62 -13.53 19.83
N LYS A 158 11.44 -12.75 19.10
CA LYS A 158 12.12 -11.56 19.64
C LYS A 158 11.15 -10.46 20.05
N GLU A 159 10.13 -10.18 19.24
CA GLU A 159 9.12 -9.17 19.57
C GLU A 159 8.29 -9.60 20.78
N LEU A 160 7.87 -10.86 20.86
CA LEU A 160 7.12 -11.39 22.00
C LEU A 160 7.96 -11.36 23.28
N THR A 161 9.24 -11.74 23.20
CA THR A 161 10.18 -11.64 24.33
C THR A 161 10.30 -10.20 24.80
N SER A 162 10.45 -9.25 23.88
CA SER A 162 10.53 -7.83 24.20
C SER A 162 9.24 -7.33 24.86
N MET A 163 8.08 -7.77 24.37
CA MET A 163 6.77 -7.40 24.93
C MET A 163 6.63 -7.89 26.38
N VAL A 164 6.98 -9.14 26.64
CA VAL A 164 6.94 -9.72 28.00
C VAL A 164 7.87 -8.94 28.93
N LEU A 165 9.08 -8.58 28.47
CA LEU A 165 10.02 -7.77 29.26
C LEU A 165 9.44 -6.39 29.60
N ILE A 166 8.78 -5.73 28.65
CA ILE A 166 8.12 -4.43 28.87
C ILE A 166 6.97 -4.56 29.87
N CYS A 167 6.15 -5.60 29.76
CA CYS A 167 5.03 -5.87 30.66
C CYS A 167 5.47 -6.32 32.07
N ALA A 168 6.68 -6.87 32.21
CA ALA A 168 7.25 -7.29 33.48
C ALA A 168 7.87 -6.13 34.29
N LEU A 169 7.96 -4.93 33.70
CA LEU A 169 8.49 -3.76 34.39
C LEU A 169 7.54 -3.29 35.50
N PRO A 170 8.05 -2.97 36.70
CA PRO A 170 7.24 -2.38 37.77
C PRO A 170 6.64 -1.01 37.38
N ASP A 171 5.57 -0.61 38.06
CA ASP A 171 4.81 0.63 37.82
C ASP A 171 5.64 1.92 37.82
N LYS A 172 6.82 1.91 38.46
CA LYS A 172 7.80 3.02 38.39
C LYS A 172 8.26 3.34 36.96
N TYR A 173 8.08 2.40 36.03
CA TYR A 173 8.36 2.57 34.61
C TYR A 173 7.10 2.76 33.76
N SER A 174 5.92 2.96 34.37
CA SER A 174 4.65 3.16 33.67
C SER A 174 4.74 4.25 32.59
N HIS A 175 5.35 5.40 32.88
CA HIS A 175 5.56 6.45 31.89
C HIS A 175 6.38 6.01 30.68
N PHE A 176 7.40 5.16 30.89
CA PHE A 176 8.19 4.58 29.81
C PHE A 176 7.35 3.62 28.95
N VAL A 177 6.57 2.75 29.59
CA VAL A 177 5.68 1.80 28.89
C VAL A 177 4.59 2.56 28.11
N SER A 178 3.92 3.54 28.72
CA SER A 178 2.90 4.36 28.05
C SER A 178 3.49 5.17 26.89
N SER A 179 4.70 5.70 27.05
CA SER A 179 5.41 6.38 25.96
C SER A 179 5.65 5.42 24.80
N LEU A 180 6.19 4.22 25.05
CA LEU A 180 6.46 3.22 24.01
C LEU A 180 5.19 2.83 23.22
N LEU A 181 4.06 2.68 23.90
CA LEU A 181 2.77 2.39 23.29
C LEU A 181 2.19 3.62 22.55
N ALA A 182 2.40 4.83 23.04
CA ALA A 182 1.91 6.05 22.37
C ALA A 182 2.63 6.34 21.04
N HIS A 183 3.91 5.96 20.89
CA HIS A 183 4.71 6.27 19.70
C HIS A 183 4.23 5.55 18.41
N GLY A 184 3.26 4.63 18.49
CA GLY A 184 2.57 4.07 17.32
C GLY A 184 1.39 4.92 16.79
N GLN A 185 1.03 6.02 17.47
CA GLN A 185 -0.14 6.87 17.17
C GLN A 185 0.23 8.28 16.65
N ALA A 186 1.51 8.57 16.40
CA ALA A 186 1.97 9.93 16.06
C ALA A 186 1.67 10.33 14.60
N ARG A 187 0.39 10.66 14.35
CA ARG A 187 -0.18 11.70 13.46
C ARG A 187 -1.63 11.33 13.11
N GLN A 188 -2.50 11.27 14.11
CA GLN A 188 -3.88 11.68 13.87
C GLN A 188 -3.98 13.14 14.28
N GLY A 189 -4.00 14.03 13.29
CA GLY A 189 -4.23 15.45 13.50
C GLY A 189 -5.62 15.64 14.10
N HIS A 190 -5.70 15.76 15.42
CA HIS A 190 -6.88 16.31 16.08
C HIS A 190 -6.88 17.82 15.82
N GLY A 191 -7.35 18.22 14.63
CA GLY A 191 -7.75 19.59 14.34
C GLY A 191 -9.09 19.90 15.01
N SER A 192 -9.15 19.82 16.34
CA SER A 192 -10.26 20.42 17.10
C SER A 192 -9.88 21.86 17.39
N ALA A 193 -10.07 22.73 16.41
CA ALA A 193 -10.17 24.16 16.65
C ALA A 193 -11.47 24.43 17.41
N SER A 194 -11.38 24.41 18.74
CA SER A 194 -12.30 25.18 19.57
C SER A 194 -11.93 26.65 19.39
N VAL A 195 -12.86 27.45 18.91
CA VAL A 195 -12.78 28.91 18.96
C VAL A 195 -14.02 29.40 19.70
N PRO A 196 -13.86 30.36 20.63
CA PRO A 196 -14.94 30.89 21.50
C PRO A 196 -16.04 31.63 20.75
#